data_AF-A0A4Z1GBD9-F1
#
_entry.id   AF-A0A4Z1GBD9-F1
#
_cell.length_a   1.000
_cell.length_b   1.000
_cell.length_c   1.000
_cell.angle_alpha   90.00
_cell.angle_beta   90.00
_cell.angle_gamma   90.00
#
_symmetry.space_group_name_H-M   'P 1'
#
loop_
_entity.id
_entity.type
_entity.pdbx_description
1 polymer ?
#
loop_
_entity_poly.entity_id
_entity_poly.type
_entity_poly.pdbx_seq_one_letter_code
_entity_poly.pdbx_strand_id
1 'polypeptide(L)'
;MGRFLAEGDSSIAALWVDVGAGYGQKTVALRAAFPELEGRFVVHDLHHIVSGAGRNEGIEYLAHDIFTEQPVKGARACYICQVLHDFPDDKCVVVLTQLRKAMKPGYSKLFIHGQIVPRSGASVWAVTQDFNMMTLLGAAERTRDCFVDVLSQSGLKVLGFYPAPDGVSEGLVEVEVE
;
A
#
# COMPACT_ATOMS: atom_id res chain seq x y z
N MET A 1 10.60 -8.60 -3.02
CA MET A 1 10.38 -7.26 -3.61
C MET A 1 11.43 -6.90 -4.66
N GLY A 2 12.71 -6.73 -4.31
CA GLY A 2 13.75 -6.23 -5.24
C GLY A 2 13.82 -6.94 -6.60
N ARG A 3 13.89 -8.29 -6.62
CA ARG A 3 13.88 -9.07 -7.87
C ARG A 3 12.63 -8.82 -8.73
N PHE A 4 11.46 -8.75 -8.11
CA PHE A 4 10.19 -8.50 -8.82
C PHE A 4 10.18 -7.11 -9.48
N LEU A 5 10.75 -6.11 -8.80
CA LEU A 5 10.88 -4.75 -9.33
C LEU A 5 11.93 -4.69 -10.45
N ALA A 6 13.07 -5.37 -10.32
CA ALA A 6 14.09 -5.41 -11.36
C ALA A 6 13.60 -6.05 -12.68
N GLU A 7 12.60 -6.94 -12.61
CA GLU A 7 11.93 -7.52 -13.79
C GLU A 7 10.87 -6.59 -14.40
N GLY A 8 10.62 -5.42 -13.81
CA GLY A 8 9.66 -4.43 -14.31
C GLY A 8 10.20 -3.66 -15.51
N ASP A 9 9.36 -3.51 -16.53
CA ASP A 9 9.65 -2.61 -17.66
C ASP A 9 9.59 -1.13 -17.24
N SER A 10 10.76 -0.55 -16.95
CA SER A 10 10.95 0.84 -16.52
C SER A 10 10.73 1.88 -17.62
N SER A 11 10.56 1.45 -18.88
CA SER A 11 10.48 2.34 -20.05
C SER A 11 9.07 2.85 -20.37
N ILE A 12 8.03 2.20 -19.84
CA ILE A 12 6.62 2.46 -20.20
C ILE A 12 5.78 2.93 -19.00
N ALA A 13 6.00 2.36 -17.82
CA ALA A 13 5.17 2.60 -16.64
C ALA A 13 6.02 2.92 -15.40
N ALA A 14 5.38 3.49 -14.38
CA ALA A 14 6.05 3.70 -13.11
C ALA A 14 6.48 2.36 -12.49
N LEU A 15 7.70 2.30 -11.98
CA LEU A 15 8.17 1.10 -11.30
C LEU A 15 7.49 0.97 -9.94
N TRP A 16 7.28 2.10 -9.26
CA TRP A 16 6.75 2.15 -7.90
C TRP A 16 5.79 3.32 -7.73
N VAL A 17 4.61 3.05 -7.17
CA VAL A 17 3.63 4.05 -6.76
C VAL A 17 3.29 3.84 -5.29
N ASP A 18 3.67 4.78 -4.44
CA ASP A 18 3.39 4.83 -3.00
C ASP A 18 2.12 5.66 -2.77
N VAL A 19 1.07 5.02 -2.29
CA VAL A 19 -0.29 5.57 -2.20
C VAL A 19 -0.58 5.95 -0.75
N GLY A 20 -0.96 7.20 -0.48
CA GLY A 20 -1.09 7.73 0.88
C GLY A 20 0.26 7.71 1.60
N ALA A 21 1.29 8.14 0.88
CA ALA A 21 2.70 7.92 1.24
C ALA A 21 3.20 8.81 2.39
N GLY A 22 2.38 9.76 2.87
CA GLY A 22 2.82 10.83 3.75
C GLY A 22 3.90 11.67 3.06
N TYR A 23 5.08 11.73 3.69
CA TYR A 23 6.24 12.44 3.13
C TYR A 23 7.16 11.53 2.28
N GLY A 24 6.74 10.30 1.99
CA GLY A 24 7.44 9.38 1.08
C GLY A 24 8.60 8.62 1.71
N GLN A 25 8.66 8.52 3.04
CA GLN A 25 9.78 7.90 3.77
C GLN A 25 10.04 6.44 3.34
N LYS A 26 8.96 5.69 3.02
CA LYS A 26 9.09 4.29 2.56
C LYS A 26 9.71 4.22 1.17
N THR A 27 9.31 5.12 0.27
CA THR A 27 9.92 5.22 -1.07
C THR A 27 11.39 5.67 -1.01
N VAL A 28 11.73 6.62 -0.13
CA VAL A 28 13.13 7.03 0.10
C VAL A 28 13.96 5.85 0.59
N ALA A 29 13.45 5.09 1.57
CA ALA A 29 14.13 3.89 2.07
C ALA A 29 14.29 2.82 0.99
N LEU A 30 13.28 2.61 0.14
CA LEU A 30 13.34 1.69 -1.00
C LEU A 30 14.42 2.09 -2.00
N ARG A 31 14.50 3.38 -2.37
CA ARG A 31 15.53 3.92 -3.26
C ARG A 31 16.94 3.77 -2.69
N ALA A 32 17.10 4.00 -1.39
CA ALA A 32 18.39 3.82 -0.73
C ALA A 32 18.81 2.35 -0.65
N ALA A 33 17.86 1.44 -0.44
CA ALA A 33 18.12 0.00 -0.36
C ALA A 33 18.42 -0.65 -1.72
N PHE A 34 17.87 -0.09 -2.82
CA PHE A 34 18.02 -0.62 -4.18
C PHE A 34 18.33 0.51 -5.18
N PRO A 35 19.52 1.13 -5.08
CA PRO A 35 19.91 2.25 -5.93
C PRO A 35 19.96 1.90 -7.42
N GLU A 36 20.18 0.63 -7.75
CA GLU A 36 20.26 0.07 -9.10
C GLU A 36 18.92 -0.04 -9.82
N LEU A 37 17.79 0.09 -9.10
CA LEU A 37 16.48 0.05 -9.72
C LEU A 37 16.26 1.30 -10.57
N GLU A 38 16.08 1.09 -11.86
CA GLU A 38 15.74 2.13 -12.83
C GLU A 38 14.22 2.25 -12.99
N GLY A 39 13.75 3.47 -13.29
CA GLY A 39 12.33 3.74 -13.55
C GLY A 39 11.77 4.84 -12.65
N ARG A 40 10.49 5.12 -12.83
CA ARG A 40 9.80 6.20 -12.11
C ARG A 40 9.30 5.72 -10.75
N PHE A 41 9.60 6.50 -9.72
CA PHE A 41 9.11 6.33 -8.36
C PHE A 41 8.19 7.50 -8.04
N VAL A 42 6.92 7.20 -7.78
CA VAL A 42 5.90 8.21 -7.57
C VAL A 42 5.31 8.05 -6.17
N VAL A 43 5.20 9.14 -5.43
CA VAL A 43 4.58 9.19 -4.11
C VAL A 43 3.37 10.12 -4.16
N HIS A 44 2.24 9.62 -3.68
CA HIS A 44 0.97 10.32 -3.72
C HIS A 44 0.43 10.52 -2.33
N ASP A 45 -0.05 11.74 -2.06
CA ASP A 45 -0.82 12.07 -0.87
C ASP A 45 -1.67 13.32 -1.15
N LEU A 46 -2.44 13.78 -0.16
CA LEU A 46 -3.19 15.02 -0.24
C LEU A 46 -2.27 16.22 -0.50
N HIS A 47 -2.81 17.24 -1.17
CA HIS A 47 -2.04 18.40 -1.59
C HIS A 47 -1.24 19.07 -0.47
N HIS A 48 -1.83 19.23 0.72
CA HIS A 48 -1.16 19.88 1.84
C HIS A 48 -0.01 19.05 2.42
N ILE A 49 -0.07 17.72 2.31
CA ILE A 49 1.01 16.81 2.72
C ILE A 49 2.16 16.87 1.71
N VAL A 50 1.85 16.71 0.42
CA VAL A 50 2.85 16.76 -0.66
C VAL A 50 3.55 18.13 -0.77
N SER A 51 2.84 19.21 -0.46
CA SER A 51 3.43 20.56 -0.43
C SER A 51 4.37 20.78 0.75
N GLY A 52 4.16 20.08 1.87
CA GLY A 52 5.04 20.11 3.04
C GLY A 52 6.21 19.12 2.98
N ALA A 53 6.18 18.16 2.06
CA ALA A 53 7.23 17.15 1.93
C ALA A 53 8.54 17.73 1.39
N GLY A 54 9.66 17.36 2.01
CA GLY A 54 10.99 17.58 1.45
C GLY A 54 11.13 16.81 0.13
N ARG A 55 11.52 17.50 -0.95
CA ARG A 55 11.70 16.88 -2.27
C ARG A 55 13.00 16.09 -2.29
N ASN A 56 12.89 14.81 -2.62
CA ASN A 56 14.03 13.91 -2.80
C ASN A 56 14.29 13.68 -4.29
N GLU A 57 15.56 13.66 -4.69
CA GLU A 57 15.95 13.42 -6.07
C GLU A 57 15.48 12.05 -6.56
N GLY A 58 14.97 11.98 -7.79
CA GLY A 58 14.46 10.74 -8.38
C GLY A 58 13.10 10.26 -7.84
N ILE A 59 12.41 11.06 -7.02
CA ILE A 59 11.06 10.78 -6.54
C ILE A 59 10.10 11.88 -7.01
N GLU A 60 9.05 11.47 -7.71
CA GLU A 60 7.96 12.33 -8.16
C GLU A 60 6.90 12.41 -7.05
N TYR A 61 6.57 13.62 -6.58
CA TYR A 61 5.49 13.80 -5.61
C TYR A 61 4.27 14.42 -6.29
N LEU A 62 3.14 13.71 -6.23
CA LEU A 62 1.89 14.10 -6.86
C LEU A 62 0.78 14.25 -5.82
N ALA A 63 0.08 15.39 -5.84
CA ALA A 63 -1.13 15.54 -5.04
C ALA A 63 -2.25 14.68 -5.60
N HIS A 64 -2.83 13.79 -4.80
CA HIS A 64 -3.89 12.88 -5.23
C HIS A 64 -4.81 12.49 -4.06
N ASP A 65 -6.11 12.39 -4.35
CA ASP A 65 -7.11 11.83 -3.45
C ASP A 65 -7.33 10.35 -3.80
N ILE A 66 -7.02 9.46 -2.85
CA ILE A 66 -7.06 8.01 -3.00
C ILE A 66 -8.46 7.45 -3.31
N PHE A 67 -9.53 8.21 -3.04
CA PHE A 67 -10.91 7.82 -3.37
C PHE A 67 -11.27 8.10 -4.83
N THR A 68 -10.48 8.91 -5.52
CA THR A 68 -10.66 9.25 -6.93
C THR A 68 -9.87 8.32 -7.85
N GLU A 69 -10.09 8.44 -9.16
CA GLU A 69 -9.37 7.62 -10.13
C GLU A 69 -7.85 7.77 -9.96
N GLN A 70 -7.14 6.63 -9.85
CA GLN A 70 -5.69 6.61 -9.69
C GLN A 70 -5.00 7.11 -10.97
N PRO A 71 -4.25 8.24 -10.94
CA PRO A 71 -3.69 8.85 -12.15
C PRO A 71 -2.52 8.07 -12.76
N VAL A 72 -1.76 7.30 -11.97
CA VAL A 72 -0.64 6.51 -12.49
C VAL A 72 -1.14 5.11 -12.87
N LYS A 73 -1.16 4.82 -14.17
CA LYS A 73 -1.65 3.55 -14.72
C LYS A 73 -0.51 2.58 -15.02
N GLY A 74 -0.78 1.29 -14.85
CA GLY A 74 0.09 0.19 -15.25
C GLY A 74 1.37 0.05 -14.46
N ALA A 75 1.48 0.64 -13.26
CA ALA A 75 2.69 0.58 -12.45
C ALA A 75 3.07 -0.87 -12.10
N ARG A 76 4.38 -1.17 -12.00
CA ARG A 76 4.85 -2.51 -11.63
C ARG A 76 4.46 -2.87 -10.21
N ALA A 77 4.69 -1.96 -9.26
CA ALA A 77 4.24 -2.08 -7.88
C ALA A 77 3.41 -0.86 -7.48
N CYS A 78 2.21 -1.13 -6.97
CA CYS A 78 1.45 -0.19 -6.15
C CYS A 78 1.66 -0.60 -4.69
N TYR A 79 1.93 0.35 -3.83
CA TYR A 79 2.22 0.12 -2.43
C TYR A 79 1.38 1.06 -1.58
N ILE A 80 0.80 0.53 -0.50
CA ILE A 80 -0.02 1.29 0.44
C ILE A 80 0.36 0.85 1.85
N CYS A 81 0.66 1.80 2.73
CA CYS A 81 1.25 1.52 4.04
C CYS A 81 0.53 2.31 5.12
N GLN A 82 -0.09 1.62 6.08
CA GLN A 82 -0.82 2.27 7.19
C GLN A 82 -1.84 3.31 6.68
N VAL A 83 -2.63 2.92 5.68
CA VAL A 83 -3.71 3.77 5.13
C VAL A 83 -5.05 3.06 5.26
N LEU A 84 -5.14 1.79 4.85
CA LEU A 84 -6.42 1.08 4.87
C LEU A 84 -6.99 0.90 6.28
N HIS A 85 -6.16 0.88 7.32
CA HIS A 85 -6.63 0.77 8.70
C HIS A 85 -7.35 2.02 9.21
N ASP A 86 -7.20 3.16 8.51
CA ASP A 86 -7.87 4.42 8.87
C ASP A 86 -9.34 4.44 8.43
N PHE A 87 -9.76 3.44 7.67
CA PHE A 87 -11.05 3.44 6.99
C PHE A 87 -11.86 2.17 7.27
N PRO A 88 -13.20 2.29 7.36
CA PRO A 88 -14.09 1.14 7.37
C PRO A 88 -14.07 0.40 6.03
N ASP A 89 -14.55 -0.85 6.02
CA ASP A 89 -14.43 -1.76 4.88
C ASP A 89 -15.04 -1.21 3.58
N ASP A 90 -16.19 -0.55 3.65
CA ASP A 90 -16.86 0.06 2.49
C ASP A 90 -15.96 1.11 1.81
N LYS A 91 -15.24 1.90 2.60
CA LYS A 91 -14.28 2.89 2.11
C LYS A 91 -13.01 2.24 1.58
N CYS A 92 -12.52 1.18 2.21
CA CYS A 92 -11.39 0.41 1.68
C CYS A 92 -11.70 -0.20 0.32
N VAL A 93 -12.91 -0.74 0.12
CA VAL A 93 -13.35 -1.27 -1.17
C VAL A 93 -13.30 -0.19 -2.26
N VAL A 94 -13.71 1.05 -1.95
CA VAL A 94 -13.62 2.17 -2.90
C VAL A 94 -12.16 2.44 -3.31
N VAL A 95 -11.25 2.58 -2.35
CA VAL A 95 -9.82 2.84 -2.61
C VAL A 95 -9.20 1.70 -3.43
N LEU A 96 -9.41 0.45 -3.00
CA LEU A 96 -8.89 -0.74 -3.65
C LEU A 96 -9.44 -0.91 -5.07
N THR A 97 -10.71 -0.53 -5.30
CA THR A 97 -11.30 -0.53 -6.65
C THR A 97 -10.60 0.48 -7.58
N GLN A 98 -10.22 1.66 -7.08
CA GLN A 98 -9.47 2.63 -7.90
C GLN A 98 -8.07 2.13 -8.23
N LEU A 99 -7.40 1.48 -7.26
CA LEU A 99 -6.10 0.85 -7.50
C LEU A 99 -6.21 -0.30 -8.51
N ARG A 100 -7.20 -1.19 -8.36
CA ARG A 100 -7.48 -2.28 -9.29
C ARG A 100 -7.65 -1.78 -10.72
N LYS A 101 -8.36 -0.67 -10.93
CA LYS A 101 -8.54 -0.06 -12.28
C LYS A 101 -7.23 0.46 -12.89
N ALA A 102 -6.26 0.85 -12.07
CA ALA A 102 -4.96 1.31 -12.54
C ALA A 102 -3.95 0.18 -12.75
N MET A 103 -4.16 -0.98 -12.14
CA MET A 103 -3.27 -2.13 -12.25
C MET A 103 -3.42 -2.84 -13.61
N LYS A 104 -2.30 -3.31 -14.16
CA LYS A 104 -2.25 -4.16 -15.36
C LYS A 104 -2.25 -5.64 -14.95
N PRO A 105 -3.27 -6.44 -15.31
CA PRO A 105 -3.31 -7.87 -14.99
C PRO A 105 -2.07 -8.62 -15.48
N GLY A 106 -1.57 -9.55 -14.66
CA GLY A 106 -0.35 -10.32 -14.94
C GLY A 106 0.97 -9.55 -14.87
N TYR A 107 0.94 -8.23 -14.59
CA TYR A 107 2.14 -7.40 -14.51
C TYR A 107 2.24 -6.63 -13.18
N SER A 108 1.18 -5.92 -12.81
CA SER A 108 1.12 -5.08 -11.61
C SER A 108 0.87 -5.92 -10.37
N LYS A 109 1.54 -5.59 -9.26
CA LYS A 109 1.22 -6.10 -7.93
C LYS A 109 0.87 -4.97 -6.97
N LEU A 110 -0.07 -5.23 -6.08
CA LEU A 110 -0.39 -4.38 -4.95
C LEU A 110 0.23 -4.98 -3.69
N PHE A 111 0.90 -4.13 -2.91
CA PHE A 111 1.51 -4.48 -1.64
C PHE A 111 0.88 -3.63 -0.53
N ILE A 112 0.18 -4.29 0.39
CA ILE A 112 -0.45 -3.65 1.54
C ILE A 112 0.43 -3.92 2.75
N HIS A 113 1.05 -2.87 3.28
CA HIS A 113 1.88 -2.92 4.48
C HIS A 113 1.06 -2.42 5.67
N GLY A 114 0.80 -3.31 6.63
CA GLY A 114 -0.14 -3.06 7.71
C GLY A 114 -0.02 -4.08 8.83
N GLN A 115 -0.77 -3.89 9.92
CA GLN A 115 -0.95 -4.94 10.91
C GLN A 115 -1.77 -6.09 10.30
N ILE A 116 -1.29 -7.33 10.47
CA ILE A 116 -2.03 -8.53 10.11
C ILE A 116 -2.38 -9.24 11.41
N VAL A 117 -3.55 -8.90 11.96
CA VAL A 117 -3.93 -9.31 13.30
C VAL A 117 -4.28 -10.81 13.32
N PRO A 118 -3.68 -11.62 14.22
CA PRO A 118 -4.07 -13.02 14.37
C PRO A 118 -5.46 -13.11 15.01
N ARG A 119 -6.23 -14.15 14.68
CA ARG A 119 -7.57 -14.39 15.26
C ARG A 119 -7.55 -14.55 16.80
N SER A 120 -6.43 -14.98 17.35
CA SER A 120 -6.22 -15.13 18.78
C SER A 120 -4.74 -14.89 19.11
N GLY A 121 -4.45 -14.49 20.36
CA GLY A 121 -3.08 -14.23 20.81
C GLY A 121 -2.44 -13.00 20.17
N ALA A 122 -3.24 -11.98 19.81
CA ALA A 122 -2.72 -10.71 19.35
C ALA A 122 -1.84 -10.05 20.43
N SER A 123 -0.77 -9.39 20.00
CA SER A 123 0.10 -8.65 20.91
C SER A 123 -0.65 -7.44 21.50
N VAL A 124 -0.21 -6.98 22.67
CA VAL A 124 -0.76 -5.75 23.30
C VAL A 124 -0.64 -4.55 22.34
N TRP A 125 0.42 -4.50 21.53
CA TRP A 125 0.60 -3.47 20.53
C TRP A 125 -0.51 -3.48 19.48
N ALA A 126 -0.76 -4.63 18.85
CA ALA A 126 -1.80 -4.77 17.84
C ALA A 126 -3.19 -4.43 18.41
N VAL A 127 -3.49 -4.89 19.63
CA VAL A 127 -4.74 -4.55 20.33
C VAL A 127 -4.85 -3.05 20.60
N THR A 128 -3.76 -2.41 21.02
CA THR A 128 -3.75 -0.97 21.30
C THR A 128 -3.98 -0.17 20.01
N GLN A 129 -3.37 -0.58 18.89
CA GLN A 129 -3.61 0.06 17.60
C GLN A 129 -5.05 -0.11 17.13
N ASP A 130 -5.64 -1.30 17.30
CA ASP A 130 -7.05 -1.53 16.98
C ASP A 130 -8.00 -0.63 17.79
N PHE A 131 -7.73 -0.45 19.09
CA PHE A 131 -8.45 0.54 19.91
C PHE A 131 -8.27 1.97 19.40
N ASN A 132 -7.08 2.36 18.93
CA ASN A 132 -6.87 3.69 18.35
C ASN A 132 -7.69 3.86 17.07
N MET A 133 -7.69 2.87 16.17
CA MET A 133 -8.47 2.92 14.93
C MET A 133 -9.97 3.01 15.24
N MET A 134 -10.46 2.23 16.20
CA MET A 134 -11.86 2.26 16.62
C MET A 134 -12.25 3.62 17.21
N THR A 135 -11.43 4.20 18.07
CA THR A 135 -11.78 5.42 18.82
C THR A 135 -11.59 6.70 18.02
N LEU A 136 -10.58 6.77 17.16
CA LEU A 136 -10.23 7.99 16.42
C LEU A 136 -10.92 8.06 15.05
N LEU A 137 -11.11 6.92 14.39
CA LEU A 137 -11.47 6.86 12.96
C LEU A 137 -12.73 6.02 12.69
N GLY A 138 -13.24 5.30 13.69
CA GLY A 138 -14.33 4.35 13.50
C GLY A 138 -13.95 3.20 12.56
N ALA A 139 -12.67 2.84 12.56
CA ALA A 139 -12.08 1.81 11.73
C ALA A 139 -11.50 0.67 12.59
N ALA A 140 -10.83 -0.29 11.96
CA ALA A 140 -10.28 -1.46 12.66
C ALA A 140 -9.02 -1.98 11.97
N GLU A 141 -8.15 -2.59 12.77
CA GLU A 141 -7.08 -3.43 12.26
C GLU A 141 -7.67 -4.76 11.75
N ARG A 142 -7.05 -5.33 10.71
CA ARG A 142 -7.66 -6.45 9.97
C ARG A 142 -6.95 -7.78 10.20
N THR A 143 -7.75 -8.83 10.33
CA THR A 143 -7.28 -10.21 10.24
C THR A 143 -7.11 -10.63 8.78
N ARG A 144 -6.47 -11.79 8.55
CA ARG A 144 -6.31 -12.35 7.19
C ARG A 144 -7.63 -12.50 6.46
N ASP A 145 -8.66 -12.98 7.15
CA ASP A 145 -9.96 -13.23 6.52
C ASP A 145 -10.66 -11.92 6.16
N CYS A 146 -10.57 -10.90 7.03
CA CYS A 146 -11.04 -9.54 6.72
C CYS A 146 -10.34 -8.96 5.48
N PHE A 147 -9.01 -9.15 5.35
CA PHE A 147 -8.29 -8.73 4.14
C PHE A 147 -8.81 -9.44 2.89
N VAL A 148 -9.00 -10.77 2.95
CA VAL A 148 -9.53 -11.54 1.81
C VAL A 148 -10.92 -11.04 1.40
N ASP A 149 -11.80 -10.78 2.38
CA ASP A 149 -13.16 -10.32 2.14
C ASP A 149 -13.20 -8.94 1.46
N VAL A 150 -12.39 -7.99 1.93
CA VAL A 150 -12.35 -6.63 1.36
C VAL A 150 -11.68 -6.60 -0.02
N LEU A 151 -10.62 -7.41 -0.21
CA LEU A 151 -9.91 -7.48 -1.49
C LEU A 151 -10.74 -8.15 -2.57
N SER A 152 -11.42 -9.26 -2.25
CA SER A 152 -12.27 -9.95 -3.21
C SER A 152 -13.44 -9.08 -3.70
N GLN A 153 -14.05 -8.29 -2.82
CA GLN A 153 -15.08 -7.30 -3.20
C GLN A 153 -14.57 -6.24 -4.18
N SER A 154 -13.25 -6.02 -4.24
CA SER A 154 -12.60 -5.06 -5.12
C SER A 154 -12.08 -5.68 -6.42
N GLY A 155 -12.32 -6.98 -6.65
CA GLY A 155 -11.79 -7.73 -7.81
C GLY A 155 -10.27 -7.94 -7.73
N LEU A 156 -9.75 -8.10 -6.51
CA LEU A 156 -8.35 -8.33 -6.20
C LEU A 156 -8.18 -9.67 -5.50
N LYS A 157 -7.11 -10.38 -5.82
CA LYS A 157 -6.79 -11.70 -5.29
C LYS A 157 -5.53 -11.63 -4.44
N VAL A 158 -5.59 -12.22 -3.25
CA VAL A 158 -4.42 -12.37 -2.37
C VAL A 158 -3.51 -13.47 -2.89
N LEU A 159 -2.23 -13.17 -3.05
CA LEU A 159 -1.17 -14.12 -3.37
C LEU A 159 -0.49 -14.68 -2.12
N GLY A 160 -0.33 -13.86 -1.09
CA GLY A 160 0.36 -14.27 0.11
C GLY A 160 0.26 -13.26 1.26
N PHE A 161 0.40 -13.80 2.48
CA PHE A 161 0.53 -13.02 3.71
C PHE A 161 1.93 -13.26 4.28
N TYR A 162 2.64 -12.17 4.55
CA TYR A 162 3.98 -12.19 5.12
C TYR A 162 3.95 -11.40 6.44
N PRO A 163 3.44 -11.99 7.54
CA PRO A 163 3.45 -11.36 8.85
C PRO A 163 4.89 -11.25 9.39
N ALA A 164 5.14 -10.27 10.25
CA ALA A 164 6.41 -10.21 10.94
C ALA A 164 6.63 -11.42 11.87
N PRO A 165 7.84 -12.01 11.91
CA PRO A 165 8.12 -13.17 12.76
C PRO A 165 7.98 -12.91 14.27
N ASP A 166 8.11 -11.65 14.69
CA ASP A 166 8.04 -11.23 16.08
C ASP A 166 6.60 -11.15 16.63
N GLY A 167 5.59 -11.24 15.77
CA GLY A 167 4.17 -11.13 16.14
C GLY A 167 3.74 -9.73 16.60
N VAL A 168 4.58 -8.71 16.40
CA VAL A 168 4.34 -7.33 16.83
C VAL A 168 4.47 -6.35 15.67
N SER A 169 5.49 -6.54 14.84
CA SER A 169 5.74 -5.65 13.71
C SER A 169 4.72 -5.86 12.58
N GLU A 170 4.64 -4.85 11.74
CA GLU A 170 3.76 -4.85 10.57
C GLU A 170 4.17 -5.94 9.58
N GLY A 171 3.18 -6.46 8.85
CA GLY A 171 3.37 -7.45 7.80
C GLY A 171 3.05 -6.90 6.42
N LEU A 172 3.25 -7.75 5.42
CA LEU A 172 2.95 -7.43 4.03
C LEU A 172 1.89 -8.39 3.48
N VAL A 173 0.89 -7.85 2.80
CA VAL A 173 -0.06 -8.62 1.98
C VAL A 173 0.29 -8.37 0.52
N GLU A 174 0.54 -9.44 -0.23
CA GLU A 174 0.80 -9.38 -1.67
C GLU A 174 -0.47 -9.74 -2.44
N VAL A 175 -0.81 -8.89 -3.39
CA VAL A 175 -2.11 -8.90 -4.08
C VAL A 175 -1.92 -8.69 -5.58
N GLU A 176 -2.75 -9.36 -6.38
CA GLU A 176 -2.84 -9.15 -7.83
C GLU A 176 -4.29 -8.92 -8.27
N VAL A 177 -4.47 -8.56 -9.55
CA VAL A 177 -5.80 -8.48 -10.16
C VAL A 177 -6.30 -9.89 -10.43
N GLU A 178 -7.56 -10.17 -10.07
CA GLU A 178 -8.24 -11.42 -10.41
C GLU A 178 -8.41 -11.63 -11.92
#